data_AF-A0A970UHD0-F1
#
_entry.id   AF-A0A970UHD0-F1
#
_cell.length_a   1.000
_cell.length_b   1.000
_cell.length_c   1.000
_cell.angle_alpha   90.00
_cell.angle_beta   90.00
_cell.angle_gamma   90.00
#
_symmetry.space_group_name_H-M   'P 1'
#
loop_
_entity.id
_entity.type
_entity.pdbx_description
1 polymer ?
#
loop_
_entity_poly.entity_id
_entity_poly.type
_entity_poly.pdbx_seq_one_letter_code
_entity_poly.pdbx_strand_id
1 'polypeptide(L)'
;MENKTKNTIVVNPITRIEGHGKITVDLTDGGAVDRVRFHVTQYRGFEVFSKGRDFREMPVITPRICGICPVSHHLASAKACDAVLGVTLT
;
A
#
# COMPACT_ATOMS: atom_id res chain seq x y z
N MET A 1 -1.99 2.27 41.86
CA MET A 1 -1.36 1.76 40.64
C MET A 1 -1.46 2.88 39.62
N GLU A 2 -0.38 3.63 39.48
CA GLU A 2 -0.37 4.93 38.81
C GLU A 2 -0.46 4.76 37.30
N ASN A 3 -1.47 5.37 36.69
CA ASN A 3 -1.77 5.26 35.27
C ASN A 3 -0.78 6.14 34.51
N LYS A 4 0.43 5.63 34.25
CA LYS A 4 1.49 6.34 33.54
C LYS A 4 1.05 6.59 32.10
N THR A 5 0.74 7.84 31.77
CA THR A 5 0.37 8.28 30.42
C THR A 5 1.47 7.86 29.45
N LYS A 6 1.22 6.83 28.62
CA LYS A 6 2.17 6.40 27.58
C LYS A 6 2.49 7.58 26.67
N ASN A 7 3.74 8.04 26.70
CA ASN A 7 4.19 9.17 25.91
C ASN A 7 4.22 8.75 24.43
N THR A 8 3.21 9.18 23.67
CA THR A 8 2.92 8.67 22.32
C THR A 8 2.88 9.83 21.33
N ILE A 9 3.70 9.77 20.29
CA ILE A 9 3.67 10.71 19.17
C ILE A 9 2.78 10.14 18.07
N VAL A 10 1.85 10.94 17.57
CA VAL A 10 0.95 10.56 16.46
C VAL A 10 1.14 11.51 15.29
N VAL A 11 1.50 10.96 14.12
CA VAL A 11 1.53 11.70 12.85
C VAL A 11 0.34 11.24 12.01
N ASN A 12 -0.65 12.12 11.87
CA ASN A 12 -1.86 11.88 11.09
C ASN A 12 -2.45 13.22 10.58
N PRO A 13 -2.47 13.49 9.26
CA PRO A 13 -1.99 12.64 8.18
C PRO A 13 -0.46 12.66 8.02
N ILE A 14 0.10 11.61 7.43
CA ILE A 14 1.46 11.66 6.86
C ILE A 14 1.38 12.42 5.54
N THR A 15 2.18 13.48 5.37
CA THR A 15 2.20 14.30 4.15
C THR A 15 3.43 13.98 3.27
N ARG A 16 3.41 14.45 2.02
CA ARG A 16 4.45 14.20 0.99
C ARG A 16 4.66 12.71 0.66
N ILE A 17 3.59 11.93 0.75
CA ILE A 17 3.51 10.54 0.28
C ILE A 17 2.32 10.38 -0.66
N GLU A 18 2.28 9.26 -1.38
CA GLU A 18 1.05 8.80 -2.05
C GLU A 18 0.19 8.00 -1.05
N GLY A 19 -1.13 8.09 -1.19
CA GLY A 19 -2.08 7.36 -0.34
C GLY A 19 -2.31 7.99 1.04
N HIS A 20 -2.84 7.18 1.96
CA HIS A 20 -3.18 7.60 3.32
C HIS A 20 -2.48 6.71 4.34
N GLY A 21 -1.88 7.34 5.35
CA GLY A 21 -1.28 6.62 6.45
C GLY A 21 -1.23 7.44 7.72
N LYS A 22 -1.02 6.71 8.82
CA LYS A 22 -0.78 7.24 10.16
C LYS A 22 0.46 6.55 10.73
N ILE A 23 1.29 7.28 11.47
CA ILE A 23 2.37 6.70 12.27
C ILE A 23 2.08 6.95 13.74
N THR A 24 2.23 5.92 14.56
CA THR A 24 2.21 6.02 16.02
C THR A 24 3.56 5.59 16.57
N VAL A 25 4.20 6.44 17.37
CA VAL A 25 5.48 6.16 18.03
C VAL A 25 5.29 6.20 19.54
N ASP A 26 5.46 5.06 20.19
CA ASP A 26 5.47 4.94 21.64
C ASP A 26 6.90 5.18 22.14
N LEU A 27 7.07 6.05 23.15
CA LEU A 27 8.36 6.34 23.77
C LEU A 27 8.47 5.68 25.14
N THR A 28 9.69 5.28 25.50
CA THR A 28 10.07 4.91 26.86
C THR A 28 10.03 6.14 27.78
N ASP A 29 10.08 5.91 29.10
CA ASP A 29 10.18 7.00 30.09
C ASP A 29 11.42 7.89 29.87
N GLY A 30 12.51 7.33 29.34
CA GLY A 30 13.74 8.06 29.00
C GLY A 30 13.69 8.82 27.67
N GLY A 31 12.54 8.84 26.99
CA GLY A 31 12.35 9.52 25.71
C GLY A 31 12.88 8.76 24.48
N ALA A 32 13.50 7.59 24.66
CA ALA A 32 13.89 6.72 23.54
C ALA A 32 12.66 6.04 22.91
N VAL A 33 12.73 5.73 21.61
CA VAL A 33 11.67 5.01 20.89
C VAL A 33 11.55 3.58 21.40
N ASP A 34 10.36 3.20 21.85
CA ASP A 34 10.00 1.83 22.25
C ASP A 34 9.39 1.06 21.07
N ARG A 35 8.39 1.65 20.42
CA ARG A 35 7.65 0.99 19.34
C ARG A 35 7.13 1.97 18.30
N VAL A 36 7.26 1.59 17.02
CA VAL A 36 6.69 2.33 15.89
C VAL A 36 5.65 1.48 15.19
N ARG A 37 4.51 2.09 14.83
CA ARG A 37 3.43 1.46 14.08
C ARG A 37 3.09 2.31 12.87
N PHE A 38 3.21 1.73 11.68
CA PHE A 38 2.70 2.30 10.45
C PHE A 38 1.32 1.73 10.15
N HIS A 39 0.35 2.61 9.99
CA HIS A 39 -1.04 2.27 9.71
C HIS A 39 -1.35 2.64 8.27
N VAL A 40 -1.66 1.65 7.44
CA VAL A 40 -2.26 1.87 6.12
C VAL A 40 -3.75 2.08 6.33
N THR A 41 -4.23 3.30 6.13
CA THR A 41 -5.61 3.70 6.47
C THR A 41 -6.55 3.71 5.27
N GLN A 42 -6.04 3.38 4.08
CA GLN A 42 -6.82 3.31 2.85
C GLN A 42 -6.82 1.87 2.30
N TYR A 43 -7.98 1.43 1.82
CA TYR A 43 -8.16 0.18 1.10
C TYR A 43 -9.11 0.40 -0.08
N ARG A 44 -8.82 -0.23 -1.22
CA ARG A 44 -9.69 -0.19 -2.42
C ARG A 44 -10.07 -1.57 -2.96
N GLY A 45 -9.30 -2.62 -2.68
CA GLY A 45 -9.67 -3.99 -3.05
C GLY A 45 -9.64 -4.33 -4.54
N PHE A 46 -8.64 -3.86 -5.29
CA PHE A 46 -8.47 -4.17 -6.72
C PHE A 46 -8.50 -5.67 -7.03
N GLU A 47 -7.94 -6.50 -6.14
CA GLU A 47 -7.92 -7.95 -6.27
C GLU A 47 -9.33 -8.56 -6.29
N VAL A 48 -10.25 -8.01 -5.49
CA VAL A 48 -11.65 -8.43 -5.48
C VAL A 48 -12.34 -7.97 -6.76
N PHE A 49 -12.09 -6.74 -7.21
CA PHE A 49 -12.63 -6.22 -8.46
C PHE A 49 -12.16 -6.97 -9.71
N SER A 50 -11.01 -7.62 -9.66
CA SER A 50 -10.47 -8.42 -10.75
C SER A 50 -11.12 -9.79 -10.91
N LYS A 51 -11.82 -10.31 -9.90
CA LYS A 51 -12.42 -11.66 -9.96
C LYS A 51 -13.49 -11.75 -11.05
N GLY A 52 -13.38 -12.77 -11.90
CA GLY A 52 -14.33 -13.03 -12.99
C GLY A 52 -14.18 -12.13 -14.22
N ARG A 53 -13.20 -11.22 -14.23
CA ARG A 53 -12.90 -10.37 -15.40
C ARG A 53 -11.99 -11.08 -16.39
N ASP A 54 -12.09 -10.69 -17.66
CA ASP A 54 -11.12 -11.12 -18.66
C ASP A 54 -9.73 -10.57 -18.29
N PHE A 55 -8.71 -11.42 -18.32
CA PHE A 55 -7.35 -11.06 -17.93
C PHE A 55 -6.79 -9.91 -18.79
N ARG A 56 -7.26 -9.74 -20.04
CA ARG A 56 -6.85 -8.66 -20.95
C ARG A 56 -7.32 -7.27 -20.49
N GLU A 57 -8.27 -7.19 -19.57
CA GLU A 57 -8.66 -5.91 -18.96
C GLU A 57 -7.62 -5.43 -17.92
N MET A 58 -6.80 -6.33 -17.37
CA MET A 58 -5.92 -6.02 -16.24
C MET A 58 -4.87 -4.93 -16.55
N PRO A 59 -4.27 -4.84 -17.75
CA PRO A 59 -3.35 -3.75 -18.08
C PRO A 59 -4.00 -2.37 -18.10
N VAL A 60 -5.33 -2.30 -18.20
CA VAL A 60 -6.09 -1.05 -18.09
C VAL A 60 -6.60 -0.84 -16.67
N ILE A 61 -6.93 -1.89 -15.93
CA ILE A 61 -7.45 -1.75 -14.55
C ILE A 61 -6.32 -1.47 -13.54
N THR A 62 -5.27 -2.28 -13.53
CA THR A 62 -4.22 -2.25 -12.50
C THR A 62 -3.38 -0.97 -12.45
N PRO A 63 -3.14 -0.19 -13.52
CA PRO A 63 -2.44 1.11 -13.39
C PRO A 63 -3.17 2.12 -12.52
N ARG A 64 -4.46 1.90 -12.23
CA ARG A 64 -5.26 2.77 -11.37
C ARG A 64 -5.04 2.43 -9.89
N ILE A 65 -4.25 1.41 -9.58
CA ILE A 65 -3.77 1.15 -8.22
C ILE A 65 -2.92 2.33 -7.75
N CYS A 66 -1.98 2.85 -8.53
CA CYS A 66 -1.20 4.00 -8.10
C CYS A 66 -0.92 4.93 -9.28
N GLY A 67 -1.29 6.21 -9.13
CA GLY A 67 -1.04 7.25 -10.12
C GLY A 67 0.42 7.72 -10.16
N ILE A 68 1.23 7.40 -9.16
CA ILE A 68 2.67 7.73 -9.11
C ILE A 68 3.51 6.67 -9.83
N CYS A 69 3.19 5.38 -9.69
CA CYS A 69 3.87 4.28 -10.39
C CYS A 69 2.96 3.51 -11.38
N PRO A 70 2.17 4.20 -12.24
CA PRO A 70 1.16 3.54 -13.07
C PRO A 70 1.79 2.62 -14.12
N VAL A 71 2.97 2.98 -14.65
CA VAL A 71 3.71 2.19 -15.65
C VAL A 71 4.17 0.85 -15.07
N SER A 72 4.58 0.82 -13.80
CA SER A 72 5.00 -0.41 -13.13
C SER A 72 3.85 -1.40 -13.02
N HIS A 73 2.66 -0.92 -12.63
CA HIS A 73 1.45 -1.75 -12.60
C HIS A 73 1.03 -2.22 -13.99
N HIS A 74 1.07 -1.34 -15.00
CA HIS A 74 0.77 -1.71 -16.38
C HIS A 74 1.68 -2.83 -16.89
N LEU A 75 3.00 -2.67 -16.71
CA LEU A 75 3.99 -3.63 -17.17
C LEU A 75 3.86 -4.96 -16.44
N ALA A 76 3.67 -4.95 -15.11
CA ALA A 76 3.44 -6.15 -14.33
C ALA A 76 2.20 -6.91 -14.82
N SER A 77 1.12 -6.19 -15.11
CA SER A 77 -0.09 -6.79 -15.65
C SER A 77 0.08 -7.35 -17.05
N ALA A 78 0.78 -6.65 -17.95
CA ALA A 78 1.05 -7.14 -19.30
C ALA A 78 1.88 -8.44 -19.25
N LYS A 79 2.95 -8.46 -18.44
CA LYS A 79 3.76 -9.68 -18.23
C LYS A 79 2.96 -10.84 -17.66
N ALA A 80 2.02 -10.56 -16.76
CA ALA A 80 1.12 -11.59 -16.23
C ALA A 80 0.19 -12.14 -17.33
N CYS A 81 -0.34 -11.29 -18.21
CA CYS A 81 -1.12 -11.72 -19.36
C CYS A 81 -0.30 -12.60 -20.32
N ASP A 82 0.95 -12.21 -20.60
CA ASP A 82 1.87 -12.98 -21.45
C ASP A 82 2.15 -14.37 -20.86
N ALA A 83 2.38 -14.43 -19.54
CA ALA A 83 2.58 -15.69 -18.82
C ALA A 83 1.34 -16.60 -18.88
N VAL A 84 0.13 -16.04 -18.76
CA VAL A 84 -1.14 -16.79 -18.92
C VAL A 84 -1.29 -17.36 -20.33
N LEU A 85 -0.83 -16.63 -21.35
CA LEU A 85 -0.87 -17.05 -22.75
C LEU A 85 0.29 -17.97 -23.15
N GLY A 86 1.31 -18.13 -22.31
CA GLY A 86 2.50 -18.94 -22.60
C GLY A 86 3.40 -18.33 -23.69
N VAL A 87 3.36 -17.01 -23.89
CA VAL A 87 4.16 -16.32 -24.92
C VAL A 87 5.48 -15.79 -24.36
N THR A 88 6.51 -15.78 -25.19
CA THR A 88 7.80 -15.15 -24.87
C THR A 88 7.94 -13.88 -25.71
N LEU A 89 8.27 -12.77 -25.06
CA LEU A 89 8.56 -11.51 -25.75
C LEU A 89 9.84 -11.67 -26.58
N THR A 90 9.77 -11.34 -27.86
CA THR A 90 10.90 -11.27 -28.79
C THR A 90 11.68 -9.97 -28.63
#